data_AF-A0A8T4PKF3-F1
#
_entry.id   AF-A0A8T4PKF3-F1
#
_cell.length_a   1.000
_cell.length_b   1.000
_cell.length_c   1.000
_cell.angle_alpha   90.00
_cell.angle_beta   90.00
_cell.angle_gamma   90.00
#
_symmetry.space_group_name_H-M   'P 1'
#
loop_
_entity.id
_entity.type
_entity.pdbx_description
1 polymer ?
#
loop_
_entity_poly.entity_id
_entity_poly.type
_entity_poly.pdbx_seq_one_letter_code
_entity_poly.pdbx_strand_id
1 'polypeptide(L)'
;MKKLIFILVIGLFLVYGCETSNEDKPKDSEEETGFGGITKQQCNGSGGYWNECGSPCAGTDAEMCIQVCQVQCECGGIAGFSCPKGYKCRLTGKIADERGVCIKE
;
A
#
# COMPACT_ATOMS: atom_id res chain seq x y z
N MET A 1 -42.00 33.74 -22.63
CA MET A 1 -41.12 33.61 -21.44
C MET A 1 -40.95 32.16 -20.95
N LYS A 2 -41.96 31.27 -21.01
CA LYS A 2 -41.80 29.84 -20.61
C LYS A 2 -40.90 28.98 -21.52
N LYS A 3 -40.78 29.31 -22.82
CA LYS A 3 -39.92 28.58 -23.78
C LYS A 3 -38.42 28.85 -23.60
N LEU A 4 -38.04 30.01 -23.05
CA LEU A 4 -36.64 30.38 -22.78
C LEU A 4 -36.08 29.67 -21.53
N ILE A 5 -36.94 29.34 -20.56
CA ILE A 5 -36.56 28.62 -19.33
C ILE A 5 -36.22 27.15 -19.65
N PHE A 6 -36.95 26.51 -20.56
CA PHE A 6 -36.69 25.12 -20.94
C PHE A 6 -35.32 24.92 -21.61
N ILE A 7 -34.84 25.90 -22.37
CA ILE A 7 -33.53 25.84 -23.05
C ILE A 7 -32.38 25.97 -22.04
N LEU A 8 -32.55 26.79 -20.99
CA LEU A 8 -31.56 26.95 -19.92
C LEU A 8 -31.41 25.70 -19.05
N VAL A 9 -32.49 24.96 -18.81
CA VAL A 9 -32.42 23.72 -18.00
C VAL A 9 -31.76 22.57 -18.78
N ILE A 10 -32.02 22.46 -20.08
CA ILE A 10 -31.40 21.42 -20.93
C ILE A 10 -29.91 21.73 -21.17
N GLY A 11 -29.55 23.01 -21.31
CA GLY A 11 -28.16 23.44 -21.43
C GLY A 11 -27.30 23.10 -20.21
N LEU A 12 -27.86 23.14 -18.99
CA LEU A 12 -27.13 22.84 -17.76
C LEU A 12 -26.82 21.35 -17.57
N PHE A 13 -27.65 20.46 -18.11
CA PHE A 13 -27.43 19.01 -18.02
C PHE A 13 -26.37 18.50 -18.99
N LEU A 14 -26.17 19.17 -20.13
CA LEU A 14 -25.20 18.75 -21.15
C LEU A 14 -23.74 19.09 -20.78
N VAL A 15 -23.49 20.03 -19.86
CA VAL A 15 -22.13 20.35 -19.38
C VAL A 15 -21.67 19.43 -18.24
N TYR A 16 -22.60 18.71 -17.59
CA TYR A 16 -22.27 17.69 -16.58
C TYR A 16 -22.05 16.29 -17.19
N GLY A 17 -22.40 16.10 -18.46
CA GLY A 17 -22.11 14.88 -19.21
C GLY A 17 -20.68 14.84 -19.72
N CYS A 18 -19.70 14.84 -18.80
CA CYS A 18 -18.38 14.31 -19.15
C CYS A 18 -18.52 12.80 -19.41
N GLU A 19 -18.70 12.44 -20.67
CA GLU A 19 -18.24 11.16 -21.18
C GLU A 19 -16.71 11.13 -21.04
N THR A 20 -16.23 10.39 -20.06
CA THR A 20 -14.99 9.62 -20.23
C THR A 20 -15.34 8.18 -19.94
N SER A 21 -15.62 7.45 -21.02
CA SER A 21 -15.44 6.01 -21.08
C SER A 21 -14.01 5.70 -20.64
N ASN A 22 -13.82 5.45 -19.34
CA ASN A 22 -12.69 4.64 -18.93
C ASN A 22 -13.10 3.22 -19.26
N GLU A 23 -12.52 2.71 -20.34
CA GLU A 23 -12.44 1.28 -20.56
C GLU A 23 -11.89 0.67 -19.26
N ASP A 24 -12.78 0.00 -18.51
CA ASP A 24 -12.38 -0.99 -17.52
C ASP A 24 -11.63 -2.08 -18.29
N LYS A 25 -10.34 -1.84 -18.54
CA LYS A 25 -9.42 -2.94 -18.74
C LYS A 25 -9.54 -3.77 -17.46
N PRO A 26 -9.75 -5.10 -17.57
CA PRO A 26 -9.53 -5.96 -16.42
C PRO A 26 -8.08 -5.69 -16.01
N LYS A 27 -7.88 -4.98 -14.89
CA LYS A 27 -6.65 -5.12 -14.15
C LYS A 27 -6.67 -6.58 -13.75
N ASP A 28 -5.91 -7.38 -14.48
CA ASP A 28 -5.42 -8.64 -13.95
C ASP A 28 -5.06 -8.36 -12.49
N SER A 29 -5.67 -9.12 -11.61
CA SER A 29 -5.50 -9.05 -10.17
C SER A 29 -4.05 -9.42 -9.84
N GLU A 30 -3.12 -8.51 -10.11
CA GLU A 30 -1.81 -8.50 -9.53
C GLU A 30 -2.05 -8.16 -8.06
N GLU A 31 -2.25 -9.21 -7.26
CA GLU A 31 -2.19 -9.16 -5.82
C GLU A 31 -0.96 -8.33 -5.45
N GLU A 32 -1.16 -7.16 -4.80
CA GLU A 32 -0.08 -6.24 -4.46
C GLU A 32 0.96 -6.99 -3.61
N THR A 33 1.99 -7.47 -4.28
CA THR A 33 3.11 -8.21 -3.70
C THR A 33 4.16 -7.18 -3.33
N GLY A 34 4.32 -6.97 -2.02
CA GLY A 34 5.33 -6.08 -1.49
C GLY A 34 6.74 -6.62 -1.69
N PHE A 35 7.74 -5.82 -1.30
CA PHE A 35 9.13 -6.24 -1.25
C PHE A 35 9.26 -7.52 -0.41
N GLY A 36 9.83 -8.57 -1.00
CA GLY A 36 9.94 -9.91 -0.40
C GLY A 36 8.86 -10.91 -0.84
N GLY A 37 7.93 -10.52 -1.71
CA GLY A 37 6.89 -11.43 -2.23
C GLY A 37 5.77 -11.71 -1.23
N ILE A 38 5.59 -10.84 -0.24
CA ILE A 38 4.51 -10.90 0.75
C ILE A 38 3.36 -10.04 0.26
N THR A 39 2.16 -10.59 0.28
CA THR A 39 0.94 -9.86 -0.12
C THR A 39 0.34 -9.12 1.08
N LYS A 40 -0.46 -8.08 0.83
CA LYS A 40 -1.14 -7.33 1.91
C LYS A 40 -1.98 -8.24 2.80
N GLN A 41 -2.67 -9.21 2.19
CA GLN A 41 -3.46 -10.20 2.90
C GLN A 41 -2.59 -11.10 3.78
N GLN A 42 -1.45 -11.58 3.28
CA GLN A 42 -0.52 -12.39 4.07
C GLN A 42 0.04 -11.61 5.25
N CYS A 43 0.47 -10.35 5.03
CA CYS A 43 1.01 -9.50 6.09
C CYS A 43 0.00 -9.23 7.20
N ASN A 44 -1.20 -8.77 6.84
CA ASN A 44 -2.24 -8.47 7.82
C ASN A 44 -2.73 -9.74 8.53
N GLY A 45 -2.86 -10.85 7.80
CA GLY A 45 -3.29 -12.14 8.33
C GLY A 45 -2.30 -12.76 9.32
N SER A 46 -1.01 -12.37 9.24
CA SER A 46 0.01 -12.79 10.19
C SER A 46 0.24 -11.82 11.34
N GLY A 47 -0.53 -10.72 11.44
CA GLY A 47 -0.30 -9.68 12.44
C GLY A 47 0.91 -8.79 12.16
N GLY A 48 1.35 -8.71 10.90
CA GLY A 48 2.35 -7.75 10.45
C GLY A 48 1.73 -6.36 10.23
N TYR A 49 2.57 -5.36 10.02
CA TYR A 49 2.13 -4.02 9.65
C TYR A 49 2.45 -3.75 8.18
N TRP A 50 1.41 -3.53 7.37
CA TRP A 50 1.58 -3.18 5.96
C TRP A 50 1.98 -1.72 5.81
N ASN A 51 3.22 -1.47 5.41
CA ASN A 51 3.74 -0.15 5.12
C ASN A 51 3.85 0.05 3.60
N GLU A 52 3.05 0.96 3.04
CA GLU A 52 3.08 1.29 1.61
C GLU A 52 4.28 2.15 1.21
N CYS A 53 4.95 2.78 2.18
CA CYS A 53 6.14 3.58 1.95
C CYS A 53 7.26 3.26 2.97
N GLY A 54 7.77 2.03 2.90
CA GLY A 54 8.91 1.55 3.69
C GLY A 54 10.27 1.73 3.01
N SER A 55 11.30 1.07 3.56
CA SER A 55 12.65 1.05 3.00
C SER A 55 13.35 -0.31 3.12
N PRO A 56 13.90 -0.88 2.03
CA PRO A 56 14.58 -2.19 2.02
C PRO A 56 15.75 -2.35 2.99
N CYS A 57 16.35 -1.26 3.44
CA CYS A 57 17.43 -1.28 4.42
C CYS A 57 16.95 -1.38 5.87
N ALA A 58 15.65 -1.33 6.15
CA ALA A 58 15.15 -1.49 7.51
C ALA A 58 15.51 -2.88 8.06
N GLY A 59 16.02 -2.90 9.30
CA GLY A 59 16.58 -4.08 9.95
C GLY A 59 17.97 -4.51 9.45
N THR A 60 18.61 -3.78 8.53
CA THR A 60 20.01 -4.04 8.11
C THR A 60 21.00 -3.21 8.93
N ASP A 61 22.28 -3.55 8.87
CA ASP A 61 23.35 -2.82 9.55
C ASP A 61 23.72 -1.46 8.90
N ALA A 62 22.98 -1.04 7.87
CA ALA A 62 23.19 0.24 7.20
C ALA A 62 23.16 1.43 8.19
N GLU A 63 24.20 2.25 8.16
CA GLU A 63 24.29 3.46 9.01
C GLU A 63 23.21 4.48 8.68
N MET A 64 22.80 4.55 7.42
CA MET A 64 21.71 5.38 6.93
C MET A 64 20.73 4.51 6.16
N CYS A 65 19.45 4.61 6.54
CA CYS A 65 18.37 3.96 5.81
C CYS A 65 17.36 5.00 5.33
N ILE A 66 17.49 5.39 4.06
CA ILE A 66 16.65 6.41 3.44
C ILE A 66 15.30 5.77 3.06
N GLN A 67 14.20 6.47 3.32
CA GLN A 67 12.87 6.07 2.87
C GLN A 67 12.77 6.16 1.35
N VAL A 68 12.42 5.05 0.70
CA VAL A 68 12.33 4.95 -0.78
C VAL A 68 10.92 4.59 -1.25
N CYS A 69 9.94 4.67 -0.37
CA CYS A 69 8.56 4.28 -0.59
C CYS A 69 8.38 2.93 -1.30
N GLN A 70 9.02 1.89 -0.77
CA GLN A 70 8.72 0.52 -1.20
C GLN A 70 7.77 -0.13 -0.22
N VAL A 71 6.78 -0.83 -0.77
CA VAL A 71 5.79 -1.60 -0.01
C VAL A 71 6.48 -2.70 0.79
N GLN A 72 6.19 -2.81 2.08
CA GLN A 72 6.82 -3.75 3.00
C GLN A 72 5.84 -4.28 4.05
N CYS A 73 6.08 -5.51 4.48
CA CYS A 73 5.51 -6.04 5.71
C CYS A 73 6.48 -5.82 6.87
N GLU A 74 6.16 -4.87 7.75
CA GLU A 74 6.94 -4.55 8.94
C GLU A 74 6.59 -5.49 10.10
N CYS A 75 7.58 -5.73 10.96
CA CYS A 75 7.52 -6.64 12.09
C CYS A 75 8.24 -6.07 13.32
N GLY A 76 8.09 -6.71 14.47
CA GLY A 76 8.66 -6.23 15.73
C GLY A 76 7.95 -4.98 16.23
N GLY A 77 8.71 -4.01 16.74
CA GLY A 77 8.17 -2.84 17.40
C GLY A 77 7.55 -3.17 18.76
N ILE A 78 7.15 -2.12 19.47
CA ILE A 78 6.44 -2.25 20.77
C ILE A 78 5.10 -2.99 20.64
N ALA A 79 4.51 -2.96 19.44
CA ALA A 79 3.27 -3.68 19.14
C ALA A 79 3.48 -5.20 18.92
N GLY A 80 4.73 -5.66 18.78
CA GLY A 80 5.04 -7.08 18.59
C GLY A 80 4.54 -7.63 17.26
N PHE A 81 4.61 -6.86 16.17
CA PHE A 81 4.15 -7.29 14.85
C PHE A 81 4.89 -8.55 14.37
N SER A 82 4.15 -9.48 13.76
CA SER A 82 4.66 -10.81 13.37
C SER A 82 4.68 -11.05 11.87
N CYS A 83 5.62 -11.89 11.42
CA CYS A 83 5.78 -12.24 10.02
C CYS A 83 4.94 -13.45 9.59
N PRO A 84 4.55 -13.53 8.31
CA PRO A 84 3.92 -14.72 7.76
C PRO A 84 4.82 -15.96 7.86
N LYS A 85 4.22 -17.16 7.77
CA LYS A 85 4.98 -18.42 7.77
C LYS A 85 6.01 -18.45 6.63
N GLY A 86 7.24 -18.88 6.94
CA GLY A 86 8.36 -18.90 5.99
C GLY A 86 9.10 -17.56 5.85
N TYR A 87 8.74 -16.58 6.69
CA TYR A 87 9.42 -15.31 6.79
C TYR A 87 9.90 -15.08 8.23
N LYS A 88 11.05 -14.44 8.37
CA LYS A 88 11.63 -14.02 9.65
C LYS A 88 11.64 -12.51 9.75
N CYS A 89 11.50 -12.01 10.97
CA CYS A 89 11.64 -10.57 11.22
C CYS A 89 13.11 -10.19 11.23
N ARG A 90 13.55 -9.39 10.24
CA ARG A 90 14.90 -8.85 10.22
C ARG A 90 14.97 -7.58 11.07
N LEU A 91 15.78 -7.65 12.13
CA LEU A 91 16.08 -6.56 13.07
C LEU A 91 17.59 -6.35 13.14
N THR A 92 18.05 -5.14 13.44
CA THR A 92 19.46 -4.89 13.75
C THR A 92 19.84 -5.34 15.16
N GLY A 93 18.87 -5.41 16.07
CA GLY A 93 19.06 -5.72 17.49
C GLY A 93 19.73 -4.60 18.29
N LYS A 94 19.86 -3.39 17.72
CA LYS A 94 20.60 -2.27 18.34
C LYS A 94 19.75 -1.41 19.27
N ILE A 95 18.42 -1.44 19.13
CA ILE A 95 17.48 -0.64 19.91
C ILE A 95 16.35 -1.51 20.46
N ALA A 96 15.83 -1.15 21.64
CA ALA A 96 14.62 -1.77 22.18
C ALA A 96 13.43 -1.44 21.28
N ASP A 97 12.49 -2.38 21.17
CA ASP A 97 11.26 -2.23 20.38
C ASP A 97 11.54 -1.81 18.93
N GLU A 98 12.64 -2.33 18.36
CA GLU A 98 13.01 -2.06 16.97
C GLU A 98 11.93 -2.57 16.01
N ARG A 99 11.60 -1.76 15.02
CA ARG A 99 10.79 -2.19 13.88
C ARG A 99 11.68 -2.73 12.76
N GLY A 100 11.36 -3.92 12.29
CA GLY A 100 12.04 -4.61 11.22
C GLY A 100 11.17 -4.81 10.00
N VAL A 101 11.67 -5.64 9.08
CA VAL A 101 10.96 -6.06 7.87
C VAL A 101 10.95 -7.58 7.78
N CYS A 102 9.83 -8.15 7.37
CA CYS A 102 9.72 -9.56 7.08
C CYS A 102 10.51 -9.93 5.83
N ILE A 103 11.46 -10.84 5.97
CA ILE A 103 12.26 -11.37 4.86
C ILE A 103 12.11 -12.88 4.80
N LYS A 104 12.24 -13.45 3.59
CA LYS A 104 12.19 -14.90 3.41
C LYS A 104 13.27 -15.58 4.26
N GLU A 105 12.89 -16.66 4.93
CA GLU A 105 13.80 -17.41 5.81
C GLU A 105 14.99 -18.02 5.05
#